data_AF-A0A2A2RBF7-F1
#
_entry.id   AF-A0A2A2RBF7-F1
#
_cell.length_a   1.000
_cell.length_b   1.000
_cell.length_c   1.000
_cell.angle_alpha   90.00
_cell.angle_beta   90.00
_cell.angle_gamma   90.00
#
_symmetry.space_group_name_H-M   'P 1'
#
loop_
_entity.id
_entity.type
_entity.pdbx_description
1 polymer ?
#
loop_
_entity_poly.entity_id
_entity_poly.type
_entity_poly.pdbx_seq_one_letter_code
_entity_poly.pdbx_strand_id
1 'polypeptide(L)'
;MTTQPPTAELADLAEGLGHENVRTLVRTFLRDFPQSLIELASGDRRTQHRQAHSLKSNTRLIGMHELSARLALLEDRLAEEKGGDLTSQEFAAIEAEFAAVAAVLQEFARE
;
A
#
# COMPACT_ATOMS: atom_id res chain seq x y z
N MET A 1 22.13 -1.48 9.06
CA MET A 1 21.41 -1.01 10.25
C MET A 1 20.84 0.35 9.90
N THR A 2 19.63 0.37 9.35
CA THR A 2 18.89 1.59 9.01
C THR A 2 17.91 1.88 10.12
N THR A 3 18.36 2.61 11.13
CA THR A 3 17.53 3.13 12.22
C THR A 3 16.62 4.27 11.76
N GLN A 4 16.88 4.80 10.57
CA GLN A 4 16.14 5.91 9.99
C GLN A 4 14.93 5.41 9.19
N PRO A 5 13.79 6.10 9.31
CA PRO A 5 12.64 5.85 8.45
C PRO A 5 13.01 5.95 6.96
N PRO A 6 12.55 4.99 6.12
CA PRO A 6 13.00 4.90 4.73
C PRO A 6 12.32 5.91 3.79
N THR A 7 11.30 6.62 4.27
CA THR A 7 10.59 7.67 3.53
C THR A 7 10.38 8.89 4.42
N ALA A 8 10.18 10.05 3.80
CA ALA A 8 9.89 11.29 4.52
C ALA A 8 8.59 11.19 5.33
N GLU A 9 7.58 10.51 4.79
CA GLU A 9 6.29 10.29 5.46
C GLU A 9 6.47 9.48 6.74
N LEU A 10 7.28 8.42 6.70
CA LEU A 10 7.58 7.64 7.90
C LEU A 10 8.48 8.42 8.88
N ALA A 11 9.32 9.33 8.39
CA ALA A 11 10.12 10.23 9.24
C ALA A 11 9.24 11.21 10.01
N ASP A 12 8.31 11.88 9.32
CA ASP A 12 7.35 12.80 9.92
C ASP A 12 6.45 12.08 10.94
N LEU A 13 5.99 10.87 10.60
CA LEU A 13 5.25 10.02 11.54
C LEU A 13 6.09 9.61 12.75
N ALA A 14 7.39 9.35 12.57
CA ALA A 14 8.27 8.94 13.67
C ALA A 14 8.58 10.10 14.62
N GLU A 15 8.61 11.33 14.11
CA GLU A 15 8.72 12.54 14.93
C GLU A 15 7.47 12.74 15.81
N GLY A 16 6.27 12.50 15.27
CA GLY A 16 5.02 12.67 16.00
C GLY A 16 4.63 11.49 16.91
N LEU A 17 4.90 10.25 16.48
CA LEU A 17 4.40 9.03 17.14
C LEU A 17 5.52 8.21 17.82
N GLY A 18 6.78 8.47 17.52
CA GLY A 18 7.92 7.66 17.95
C GLY A 18 8.20 6.46 17.04
N HIS A 19 9.49 6.10 16.93
CA HIS A 19 9.98 5.09 15.99
C HIS A 19 9.32 3.71 16.18
N GLU A 20 9.14 3.25 17.42
CA GLU A 20 8.51 1.95 17.71
C GLU A 20 7.06 1.84 17.21
N ASN A 21 6.30 2.93 17.32
CA ASN A 21 4.92 2.97 16.84
C ASN A 21 4.89 2.93 15.31
N VAL A 22 5.80 3.67 14.65
CA VAL A 22 5.92 3.64 13.18
C VAL A 22 6.40 2.27 12.69
N ARG A 23 7.34 1.62 13.37
CA ARG A 23 7.74 0.24 13.05
C ARG A 23 6.58 -0.73 13.17
N THR A 24 5.72 -0.57 14.17
CA THR A 24 4.50 -1.38 14.33
C THR A 24 3.50 -1.14 13.18
N LEU A 25 3.36 0.11 12.75
CA LEU A 25 2.55 0.48 11.58
C LEU A 25 3.10 -0.17 10.31
N VAL A 26 4.41 -0.08 10.06
CA VAL A 26 5.06 -0.70 8.89
C VAL A 26 4.91 -2.22 8.91
N ARG A 27 5.08 -2.88 10.07
CA ARG A 27 4.82 -4.33 10.21
C ARG A 27 3.39 -4.69 9.85
N THR A 28 2.43 -3.90 10.31
CA THR A 28 1.00 -4.09 10.01
C THR A 28 0.74 -3.94 8.52
N PHE A 29 1.27 -2.88 7.89
CA PHE A 29 1.19 -2.66 6.46
C PHE A 29 1.75 -3.83 5.64
N LEU A 30 2.98 -4.28 5.96
CA LEU A 30 3.64 -5.38 5.25
C LEU A 30 2.88 -6.71 5.36
N ARG A 31 2.23 -6.95 6.51
CA ARG A 31 1.41 -8.14 6.75
C ARG A 31 0.10 -8.08 5.98
N ASP A 32 -0.56 -6.93 5.98
CA ASP A 32 -1.94 -6.80 5.50
C ASP A 32 -2.01 -6.52 3.99
N PHE A 33 -0.98 -5.90 3.40
CA PHE A 33 -0.95 -5.55 1.98
C PHE A 33 -1.21 -6.75 1.05
N PRO A 34 -0.55 -7.92 1.19
CA PRO A 34 -0.80 -9.06 0.31
C PRO A 34 -2.25 -9.55 0.38
N GLN A 35 -2.86 -9.55 1.56
CA GLN A 35 -4.25 -9.97 1.75
C GLN A 35 -5.21 -8.98 1.07
N SER A 36 -5.01 -7.67 1.25
CA SER A 36 -5.78 -6.65 0.56
C SER A 36 -5.65 -6.74 -0.97
N LEU A 37 -4.47 -7.10 -1.49
CA LEU A 37 -4.26 -7.30 -2.92
C LEU A 37 -5.03 -8.53 -3.45
N ILE A 38 -5.06 -9.64 -2.70
CA ILE A 38 -5.87 -10.82 -3.04
C ILE A 38 -7.36 -10.46 -3.09
N GLU A 39 -7.85 -9.70 -2.12
CA GLU A 39 -9.24 -9.25 -2.08
C GLU A 39 -9.57 -8.25 -3.20
N LEU A 40 -8.62 -7.41 -3.59
CA LEU A 40 -8.73 -6.56 -4.77
C LEU A 40 -8.81 -7.38 -6.07
N ALA A 41 -8.11 -8.52 -6.14
CA ALA A 41 -8.09 -9.37 -7.33
C ALA A 41 -9.33 -10.28 -7.47
N SER A 42 -9.88 -10.74 -6.35
CA SER A 42 -10.92 -11.78 -6.31
C SER A 42 -12.30 -11.31 -5.82
N GLY A 43 -12.39 -10.11 -5.25
CA GLY A 43 -13.62 -9.56 -4.71
C GLY A 43 -14.63 -9.13 -5.78
N ASP A 44 -15.88 -8.94 -5.35
CA ASP A 44 -16.87 -8.22 -6.16
C ASP A 44 -16.48 -6.75 -6.34
N ARG A 45 -17.04 -6.06 -7.33
CA ARG A 45 -16.68 -4.67 -7.66
C ARG A 45 -16.71 -3.73 -6.44
N ARG A 46 -17.67 -3.92 -5.53
CA ARG A 46 -17.79 -3.15 -4.29
C ARG A 46 -16.62 -3.42 -3.33
N THR A 47 -16.25 -4.68 -3.16
CA THR A 47 -15.08 -5.10 -2.38
C THR A 47 -13.80 -4.58 -3.02
N GLN A 48 -13.66 -4.70 -4.34
CA GLN A 48 -12.51 -4.18 -5.07
C GLN A 48 -12.36 -2.66 -4.87
N HIS A 49 -13.45 -1.90 -5.02
CA HIS A 49 -13.42 -0.44 -4.78
C HIS A 49 -12.95 -0.12 -3.36
N ARG A 50 -13.50 -0.82 -2.36
CA ARG A 50 -13.09 -0.64 -0.96
C ARG A 50 -11.61 -0.99 -0.75
N GLN A 51 -11.12 -2.07 -1.34
CA GLN A 51 -9.71 -2.46 -1.22
C GLN A 51 -8.78 -1.49 -1.94
N ALA A 52 -9.16 -0.98 -3.11
CA ALA A 52 -8.42 0.06 -3.83
C ALA A 52 -8.30 1.33 -2.96
N HIS A 53 -9.40 1.75 -2.34
CA HIS A 53 -9.42 2.89 -1.41
C HIS A 53 -8.48 2.69 -0.21
N SER A 54 -8.56 1.54 0.45
CA SER A 54 -7.72 1.20 1.60
C SER A 54 -6.24 1.14 1.22
N LEU A 55 -5.91 0.44 0.13
CA LEU A 55 -4.55 0.31 -0.36
C LEU A 55 -3.99 1.68 -0.79
N LYS A 56 -4.78 2.54 -1.44
CA LYS A 56 -4.37 3.91 -1.81
C LYS A 56 -3.92 4.70 -0.59
N SER A 57 -4.73 4.67 0.47
CA SER A 57 -4.46 5.42 1.70
C SER A 57 -3.24 4.86 2.44
N ASN A 58 -3.15 3.54 2.54
CA ASN A 58 -2.05 2.86 3.22
C ASN A 58 -0.72 3.08 2.49
N THR A 59 -0.70 2.93 1.17
CA THR A 59 0.52 3.16 0.37
C THR A 59 0.99 4.62 0.44
N ARG A 60 0.06 5.58 0.45
CA ARG A 60 0.39 6.99 0.66
C ARG A 60 1.01 7.25 2.03
N LEU A 61 0.47 6.64 3.09
CA LEU A 61 0.97 6.78 4.46
C LEU A 61 2.42 6.29 4.62
N ILE A 62 2.79 5.27 3.83
CA ILE A 62 4.16 4.73 3.80
C ILE A 62 5.10 5.58 2.93
N GLY A 63 4.58 6.46 2.07
CA GLY A 63 5.37 7.25 1.11
C GLY A 63 5.48 6.63 -0.29
N MET A 64 4.67 5.61 -0.60
CA MET A 64 4.62 4.97 -1.92
C MET A 64 3.68 5.73 -2.86
N HIS A 65 4.04 6.96 -3.21
CA HIS A 65 3.15 7.88 -3.95
C HIS A 65 2.74 7.39 -5.34
N GLU A 66 3.65 6.79 -6.09
CA GLU A 66 3.35 6.26 -7.42
C GLU A 66 2.32 5.12 -7.34
N LEU A 67 2.50 4.20 -6.39
CA LEU A 67 1.57 3.11 -6.17
C LEU A 67 0.21 3.64 -5.68
N SER A 68 0.22 4.64 -4.80
CA SER A 68 -1.01 5.30 -4.34
C SER A 68 -1.77 5.95 -5.50
N ALA A 69 -1.07 6.64 -6.40
CA ALA A 69 -1.67 7.25 -7.59
C ALA A 69 -2.27 6.20 -8.53
N ARG A 70 -1.56 5.08 -8.75
CA ARG A 70 -2.08 3.94 -9.53
C ARG A 70 -3.36 3.39 -8.90
N LEU A 71 -3.37 3.18 -7.59
CA LEU A 71 -4.54 2.68 -6.86
C LEU A 71 -5.73 3.65 -6.91
N ALA A 72 -5.47 4.96 -6.93
CA ALA A 72 -6.51 5.97 -7.12
C ALA A 72 -7.20 5.83 -8.49
N LEU A 73 -6.43 5.59 -9.56
CA LEU A 73 -7.01 5.36 -10.90
C LEU A 73 -7.88 4.10 -10.93
N LEU A 74 -7.49 3.04 -10.23
CA LEU A 74 -8.30 1.83 -10.13
C LEU A 74 -9.56 2.07 -9.30
N GLU A 75 -9.47 2.78 -8.18
CA GLU A 75 -10.61 3.15 -7.35
C GLU A 75 -11.63 3.97 -8.14
N ASP A 76 -11.20 5.01 -8.85
CA ASP A 76 -12.06 5.84 -9.68
C ASP A 76 -12.75 5.00 -10.76
N ARG A 77 -12.01 4.12 -11.44
CA ARG A 77 -12.59 3.21 -12.43
C ARG A 77 -13.64 2.30 -11.83
N LEU A 78 -13.41 1.77 -10.62
CA LEU A 78 -14.34 0.87 -9.93
C LEU A 78 -15.60 1.60 -9.43
N ALA A 79 -15.51 2.91 -9.19
CA ALA A 79 -16.66 3.74 -8.80
C ALA A 79 -17.66 3.93 -9.95
N GLU A 80 -17.20 3.87 -11.19
CA GLU A 80 -18.06 3.97 -12.37
C GLU A 80 -18.84 2.66 -12.62
N GLU A 81 -20.15 2.75 -12.84
CA GLU A 81 -20.99 1.56 -13.11
C GLU A 81 -20.58 0.81 -14.40
N LYS A 82 -20.03 1.55 -15.38
CA LYS A 82 -19.57 1.01 -16.67
C LYS A 82 -18.04 0.94 -16.78
N GLY A 83 -17.31 1.16 -15.68
CA GLY A 83 -15.86 1.07 -15.71
C GLY A 83 -15.41 -0.37 -15.96
N GLY A 84 -14.37 -0.56 -16.76
CA GLY A 84 -13.83 -1.88 -17.08
C GLY A 84 -13.33 -2.66 -15.86
N ASP A 85 -13.25 -3.98 -16.02
CA ASP A 85 -12.68 -4.87 -15.01
C ASP A 85 -11.18 -4.64 -14.82
N LEU A 86 -10.68 -4.98 -13.63
CA LEU A 86 -9.25 -4.98 -13.36
C LEU A 86 -8.56 -6.14 -14.09
N THR A 87 -7.36 -5.89 -14.58
CA THR A 87 -6.59 -6.85 -15.39
C THR A 87 -5.46 -7.49 -14.59
N SER A 88 -5.05 -8.70 -14.98
CA SER A 88 -3.88 -9.37 -14.39
C SER A 88 -2.58 -8.56 -14.51
N GLN A 89 -2.45 -7.76 -15.57
CA GLN A 89 -1.29 -6.88 -15.76
C GLN A 89 -1.23 -5.77 -14.71
N GLU A 90 -2.38 -5.21 -14.31
CA GLU A 90 -2.45 -4.18 -13.28
C GLU A 90 -2.07 -4.74 -11.90
N PHE A 91 -2.51 -5.96 -11.59
CA PHE A 91 -2.11 -6.64 -10.35
C PHE A 91 -0.62 -6.95 -10.31
N ALA A 92 -0.05 -7.46 -11.40
CA ALA A 92 1.38 -7.72 -11.49
C ALA A 92 2.22 -6.44 -11.32
N ALA A 93 1.75 -5.30 -11.83
CA ALA A 93 2.42 -4.03 -11.64
C ALA A 93 2.36 -3.53 -10.19
N ILE A 94 1.21 -3.67 -9.52
CA ILE A 94 1.07 -3.34 -8.09
C ILE A 94 2.00 -4.20 -7.23
N GLU A 95 2.05 -5.51 -7.51
CA GLU A 95 2.91 -6.45 -6.79
C GLU A 95 4.39 -6.11 -6.99
N ALA A 96 4.80 -5.79 -8.21
CA ALA A 96 6.19 -5.42 -8.51
C ALA A 96 6.62 -4.12 -7.79
N GLU A 97 5.76 -3.09 -7.79
CA GLU A 97 6.02 -1.83 -7.08
C GLU A 97 6.13 -2.04 -5.56
N PHE A 98 5.27 -2.87 -4.98
CA PHE A 98 5.36 -3.24 -3.57
C PHE A 98 6.64 -4.03 -3.26
N ALA A 99 6.96 -5.04 -4.08
CA ALA A 99 8.15 -5.87 -3.89
C ALA A 99 9.45 -5.05 -3.92
N ALA A 100 9.50 -3.99 -4.75
CA ALA A 100 10.66 -3.11 -4.87
C ALA A 100 11.04 -2.40 -3.56
N VAL A 101 10.05 -2.11 -2.69
CA VAL A 101 10.28 -1.39 -1.42
C VAL A 101 10.14 -2.29 -0.18
N ALA A 102 9.51 -3.45 -0.32
CA ALA A 102 9.19 -4.34 0.79
C ALA A 102 10.42 -4.72 1.62
N ALA A 103 11.56 -5.00 0.99
CA ALA A 103 12.80 -5.36 1.70
C ALA A 103 13.31 -4.23 2.61
N VAL A 104 13.28 -2.99 2.14
CA VAL A 104 13.72 -1.82 2.91
C VAL A 104 12.77 -1.57 4.09
N LEU A 105 11.46 -1.68 3.86
CA LEU A 105 10.45 -1.56 4.91
C LEU A 105 10.58 -2.67 5.97
N GLN A 106 10.88 -3.91 5.54
CA GLN A 106 11.11 -5.04 6.44
C GLN A 106 12.34 -4.83 7.32
N GLU A 107 13.42 -4.28 6.78
CA GLU A 107 14.62 -3.96 7.56
C GLU A 107 14.31 -2.91 8.62
N PHE A 108 13.71 -1.79 8.23
CA PHE A 108 13.29 -0.74 9.18
C PHE A 108 12.38 -1.26 10.30
N ALA A 109 11.48 -2.19 9.96
CA ALA A 109 10.51 -2.78 10.88
C ALA A 109 11.07 -3.79 11.90
N ARG A 110 12.30 -4.31 11.69
CA ARG A 110 12.93 -5.33 12.54
C ARG A 110 13.80 -4.76 13.65
N GLU A 111 14.35 -3.57 13.42
CA GLU A 111 15.17 -2.86 14.40
C GLU A 111 14.34 -2.34 15.57
#